data_AF-A0AAN6UHB4-F1
#
_entry.id   AF-A0AAN6UHB4-F1
#
_cell.length_a   1.000
_cell.length_b   1.000
_cell.length_c   1.000
_cell.angle_alpha   90.00
_cell.angle_beta   90.00
_cell.angle_gamma   90.00
#
_symmetry.space_group_name_H-M   'P 1'
#
loop_
_entity.id
_entity.type
_entity.pdbx_description
1 polymer ?
#
loop_
_entity_poly.entity_id
_entity_poly.type
_entity_poly.pdbx_seq_one_letter_code
_entity_poly.pdbx_strand_id
1 'polypeptide(L)'
;MHSHPALNATVEAWIDHIIKAGGQTVIMPDGPDSLPTVELGVTPRQPNKRQRQASTDFRNDDLETTPRPPLFCRDQTLSEVQSTSTADTNGTSRSGRSSPRKKEVALRRTLDWPIARVNITELKSVPAMLESLALDLKKIADGRQSLIPDIFRESMSADAGIFDQPHPDWFYTARDGQEELRAVHRQMRRICRNSLKCKDRMEYEAAWNDLVHCRVLEEALEGQDAIDFRNITLCRTLKAFHDDDPALRENKVDYGIFLQPARGGDGLSERLSDLASEGIDLTHLTLSDFAPTPLAISIETKTLQAKPIEGSVQLANWVRAHFRQLARVVERRSHGPGYQLPILPIIYVYGNMWRVDFAHRWDRKTMIYEGMGIGDTHTMYGCYQVCAAIRRLAVWVQEDFRRWWLRTAELPTSPNALLSAPSAPG
;
A
#
# COMPACT_ATOMS: atom_id res chain seq x y z
N MET A 1 46.65 -17.12 42.13
CA MET A 1 46.38 -15.76 42.65
C MET A 1 47.21 -14.76 41.87
N HIS A 2 46.71 -14.28 40.73
CA HIS A 2 47.32 -13.17 40.00
C HIS A 2 46.25 -12.12 39.72
N SER A 3 46.51 -10.93 40.22
CA SER A 3 45.60 -9.81 40.36
C SER A 3 45.59 -8.97 39.08
N HIS A 4 44.42 -8.69 38.53
CA HIS A 4 44.24 -7.70 37.45
C HIS A 4 44.43 -6.27 38.01
N PRO A 5 45.10 -5.35 37.28
CA PRO A 5 45.05 -3.94 37.61
C PRO A 5 43.73 -3.32 37.08
N ALA A 6 43.08 -2.55 37.95
CA ALA A 6 41.84 -1.83 37.66
C ALA A 6 42.12 -0.61 36.76
N LEU A 7 41.35 -0.50 35.67
CA LEU A 7 41.27 0.69 34.82
C LEU A 7 40.28 1.69 35.42
N ASN A 8 40.76 2.58 36.29
CA ASN A 8 40.05 3.82 36.62
C ASN A 8 40.55 4.93 35.68
N ALA A 9 40.05 4.97 34.45
CA ALA A 9 40.18 6.13 33.58
C ALA A 9 38.88 6.93 33.70
N THR A 10 38.95 8.14 34.25
CA THR A 10 37.82 9.06 34.29
C THR A 10 37.49 9.56 32.88
N VAL A 11 36.21 9.85 32.61
CA VAL A 11 35.71 10.32 31.30
C VAL A 11 36.48 11.54 30.78
N GLU A 12 36.96 12.38 31.69
CA GLU A 12 37.78 13.57 31.40
C GLU A 12 39.13 13.20 30.75
N ALA A 13 39.78 12.12 31.19
CA ALA A 13 41.04 11.66 30.62
C ALA A 13 40.88 11.08 29.20
N TRP A 14 39.70 10.57 28.86
CA TRP A 14 39.37 10.09 27.52
C TRP A 14 39.04 11.24 26.55
N ILE A 15 38.36 12.28 27.04
CA ILE A 15 38.08 13.48 26.25
C ILE A 15 39.38 14.20 25.88
N ASP A 16 40.32 14.35 26.83
CA ASP A 16 41.63 14.95 26.56
C ASP A 16 42.47 14.14 25.56
N HIS A 17 42.31 12.81 25.54
CA HIS A 17 42.99 11.94 24.58
C HIS A 17 42.47 12.15 23.15
N ILE A 18 41.16 12.32 22.97
CA ILE A 18 40.54 12.60 21.66
C ILE A 18 40.92 13.99 21.15
N ILE A 19 40.96 15.00 22.03
CA ILE A 19 41.35 16.36 21.66
C ILE A 19 42.83 16.41 21.23
N LYS A 20 43.71 15.65 21.89
CA LYS A 20 45.12 15.51 21.46
C LYS A 20 45.29 14.70 20.18
N ALA A 21 44.41 13.73 19.89
CA ALA A 21 44.47 12.90 18.69
C ALA A 21 43.87 13.55 17.43
N GLY A 22 43.01 14.57 17.60
CA GLY A 22 42.31 15.25 16.50
C GLY A 22 43.13 16.26 15.68
N GLY A 23 44.45 16.29 15.82
CA GLY A 23 45.35 17.28 15.21
C GLY A 23 46.20 16.79 14.04
N GLN A 24 45.71 15.88 13.19
CA GLN A 24 46.40 15.52 11.94
C GLN A 24 45.41 15.39 10.77
N THR A 25 45.38 16.41 9.93
CA THR A 25 44.77 16.38 8.60
C THR A 25 45.58 15.42 7.73
N VAL A 26 45.03 14.24 7.42
CA VAL A 26 45.62 13.33 6.43
C VAL A 26 45.26 13.85 5.04
N ILE A 27 46.26 14.38 4.34
CA ILE A 27 46.22 14.66 2.90
C ILE A 27 46.41 13.33 2.17
N MET A 28 45.42 12.91 1.38
CA MET A 28 45.55 11.75 0.50
C MET A 28 46.27 12.18 -0.80
N PRO A 29 47.25 11.40 -1.30
CA PRO A 29 47.94 11.70 -2.55
C PRO A 29 47.14 11.23 -3.76
N ASP A 30 47.10 12.04 -4.82
CA ASP A 30 46.56 11.67 -6.13
C ASP A 30 47.48 10.65 -6.84
N GLY A 31 46.87 9.59 -7.39
CA GLY A 31 47.50 8.60 -8.25
C GLY A 31 47.16 8.83 -9.74
N PRO A 32 47.97 8.30 -10.67
CA PRO A 32 48.19 8.91 -11.97
C PRO A 32 47.26 8.37 -13.05
N ASP A 33 46.66 9.27 -13.84
CA ASP A 33 46.42 9.04 -15.25
C ASP A 33 46.45 10.39 -15.99
N SER A 34 47.44 10.53 -16.86
CA SER A 34 47.66 11.69 -17.71
C SER A 34 47.25 11.34 -19.14
N LEU A 35 46.50 12.25 -19.79
CA LEU A 35 46.69 12.80 -21.15
C LEU A 35 45.34 13.30 -21.73
N PRO A 36 45.32 14.36 -22.58
CA PRO A 36 45.74 15.73 -22.31
C PRO A 36 44.58 16.74 -22.45
N THR A 37 44.70 17.86 -21.75
CA THR A 37 43.80 19.02 -21.81
C THR A 37 43.98 19.82 -23.10
N VAL A 38 42.88 20.18 -23.77
CA VAL A 38 42.81 21.38 -24.62
C VAL A 38 41.98 22.41 -23.86
N GLU A 39 42.61 23.53 -23.53
CA GLU A 39 42.01 24.69 -22.88
C GLU A 39 40.90 25.30 -23.72
N LEU A 40 39.89 25.87 -23.05
CA LEU A 40 39.41 27.24 -23.31
C LEU A 40 38.41 27.66 -22.22
N GLY A 41 38.92 28.47 -21.30
CA GLY A 41 38.32 29.73 -20.89
C GLY A 41 36.87 29.81 -20.36
N VAL A 42 36.81 30.45 -19.19
CA VAL A 42 35.77 31.39 -18.71
C VAL A 42 34.74 30.82 -17.72
N THR A 43 34.67 31.53 -16.59
CA THR A 43 33.84 31.33 -15.39
C THR A 43 32.34 31.51 -15.64
N PRO A 44 31.45 30.81 -14.90
CA PRO A 44 30.04 31.22 -14.79
C PRO A 44 29.78 31.93 -13.45
N ARG A 45 29.48 33.23 -13.54
CA ARG A 45 28.68 33.95 -12.53
C ARG A 45 27.21 33.61 -12.74
N GLN A 46 26.50 33.34 -11.64
CA GLN A 46 25.04 33.19 -11.62
C GLN A 46 24.31 34.45 -12.12
N PRO A 47 23.13 34.31 -12.76
CA PRO A 47 22.18 35.41 -12.81
C PRO A 47 20.83 35.10 -12.16
N ASN A 48 20.39 36.09 -11.40
CA ASN A 48 19.08 36.29 -10.81
C ASN A 48 17.95 36.36 -11.86
N LYS A 49 16.76 35.96 -11.39
CA LYS A 49 15.43 36.25 -11.96
C LYS A 49 15.32 37.68 -12.49
N ARG A 50 14.84 37.82 -13.74
CA ARG A 50 14.05 38.98 -14.16
C ARG A 50 13.04 38.61 -15.26
N GLN A 51 11.80 39.00 -14.97
CA GLN A 51 10.64 39.17 -15.85
C GLN A 51 10.99 39.52 -17.29
N ARG A 52 10.32 38.86 -18.26
CA ARG A 52 10.26 39.31 -19.64
C ARG A 52 8.84 39.67 -20.03
N GLN A 53 8.66 40.96 -20.29
CA GLN A 53 7.55 41.55 -21.05
C GLN A 53 7.76 41.28 -22.55
N ALA A 54 6.60 41.21 -23.24
CA ALA A 54 6.32 41.64 -24.60
C ALA A 54 7.27 41.24 -25.74
N SER A 55 6.73 40.36 -26.57
CA SER A 55 7.15 39.94 -27.91
C SER A 55 7.05 41.05 -28.96
N THR A 56 8.03 41.10 -29.85
CA THR A 56 7.95 41.73 -31.17
C THR A 56 8.07 40.65 -32.26
N ASP A 57 7.22 40.79 -33.27
CA ASP A 57 6.95 39.89 -34.38
C ASP A 57 8.12 39.66 -35.35
N PHE A 58 8.24 38.44 -35.88
CA PHE A 58 8.57 38.20 -37.28
C PHE A 58 7.78 36.98 -37.84
N ARG A 59 6.96 37.32 -38.85
CA ARG A 59 6.30 36.58 -39.95
C ARG A 59 7.16 35.49 -40.62
N ASN A 60 6.69 34.46 -41.34
CA ASN A 60 5.37 33.88 -41.71
C ASN A 60 5.64 32.53 -42.44
N ASP A 61 4.56 31.81 -42.79
CA ASP A 61 4.39 30.69 -43.77
C ASP A 61 4.46 29.28 -43.16
N ASP A 62 3.39 28.59 -42.77
CA ASP A 62 2.04 28.27 -43.32
C ASP A 62 1.98 26.82 -43.88
N LEU A 63 0.77 26.24 -43.86
CA LEU A 63 0.30 24.91 -44.30
C LEU A 63 -0.12 23.94 -43.16
N GLU A 64 -1.37 24.08 -42.73
CA GLU A 64 -2.41 23.01 -42.69
C GLU A 64 -3.59 23.48 -41.81
N THR A 65 -4.58 24.07 -42.48
CA THR A 65 -5.92 24.43 -41.97
C THR A 65 -6.72 23.13 -41.75
N THR A 66 -7.54 22.92 -40.72
CA THR A 66 -8.95 23.36 -40.56
C THR A 66 -9.54 22.86 -39.19
N PRO A 67 -10.76 23.22 -38.72
CA PRO A 67 -11.02 24.26 -37.71
C PRO A 67 -11.72 23.79 -36.40
N ARG A 68 -11.72 24.63 -35.35
CA ARG A 68 -12.66 24.55 -34.21
C ARG A 68 -13.74 25.65 -34.32
N PRO A 69 -14.98 25.42 -33.85
CA PRO A 69 -16.08 26.38 -34.01
C PRO A 69 -15.95 27.59 -33.05
N PRO A 70 -16.42 28.79 -33.44
CA PRO A 70 -16.30 30.00 -32.63
C PRO A 70 -17.44 30.10 -31.62
N LEU A 71 -17.12 30.49 -30.39
CA LEU A 71 -18.09 30.99 -29.42
C LEU A 71 -18.45 32.44 -29.78
N PHE A 72 -19.74 32.65 -30.02
CA PHE A 72 -20.37 33.95 -30.16
C PHE A 72 -20.05 34.86 -28.96
N CYS A 73 -19.44 36.00 -29.24
CA CYS A 73 -19.44 37.15 -28.34
C CYS A 73 -20.62 38.05 -28.74
N ARG A 74 -21.48 38.41 -27.78
CA ARG A 74 -22.46 39.47 -27.95
C ARG A 74 -22.05 40.64 -27.06
N ASP A 75 -21.70 41.71 -27.76
CA ASP A 75 -21.39 43.03 -27.25
C ASP A 75 -22.65 43.73 -26.74
N GLN A 76 -22.53 44.53 -25.67
CA GLN A 76 -23.16 45.85 -25.56
C GLN A 76 -22.84 46.59 -24.25
N THR A 77 -22.11 47.68 -24.44
CA THR A 77 -22.32 49.05 -23.92
C THR A 77 -21.91 49.45 -22.50
N LEU A 78 -21.03 50.45 -22.51
CA LEU A 78 -20.53 51.31 -21.45
C LEU A 78 -21.63 52.16 -20.78
N SER A 79 -21.59 52.23 -19.45
CA SER A 79 -21.78 53.48 -18.72
C SER A 79 -21.06 53.45 -17.37
N GLU A 80 -20.59 54.62 -17.01
CA GLU A 80 -19.50 54.96 -16.10
C GLU A 80 -20.04 55.30 -14.70
N VAL A 81 -19.60 54.63 -13.63
CA VAL A 81 -19.63 55.21 -12.27
C VAL A 81 -18.53 54.61 -11.38
N GLN A 82 -18.00 55.49 -10.53
CA GLN A 82 -16.74 55.44 -9.80
C GLN A 82 -16.65 54.40 -8.67
N SER A 83 -15.43 53.85 -8.56
CA SER A 83 -14.66 53.48 -7.36
C SER A 83 -15.40 53.14 -6.06
N THR A 84 -15.39 51.86 -5.70
CA THR A 84 -15.17 51.44 -4.31
C THR A 84 -14.23 50.24 -4.28
N SER A 85 -13.12 50.43 -3.56
CA SER A 85 -12.12 49.42 -3.23
C SER A 85 -12.74 48.25 -2.47
N THR A 86 -12.67 47.05 -3.04
CA THR A 86 -12.72 45.80 -2.25
C THR A 86 -11.82 44.74 -2.88
N ALA A 87 -11.17 44.01 -1.98
CA ALA A 87 -10.01 43.17 -2.21
C ALA A 87 -10.19 42.11 -3.30
N ASP A 88 -9.08 41.85 -4.00
CA ASP A 88 -8.86 40.67 -4.81
C ASP A 88 -9.29 39.40 -4.07
N THR A 89 -10.50 38.94 -4.35
CA THR A 89 -10.86 37.55 -4.05
C THR A 89 -10.18 36.71 -5.12
N ASN A 90 -8.98 36.24 -4.78
CA ASN A 90 -8.34 35.13 -5.47
C ASN A 90 -9.37 34.02 -5.64
N GLY A 91 -9.90 33.90 -6.86
CA GLY A 91 -10.77 32.82 -7.27
C GLY A 91 -10.03 31.52 -7.08
N THR A 92 -10.27 30.87 -5.94
CA THR A 92 -9.83 29.49 -5.76
C THR A 92 -10.60 28.67 -6.77
N SER A 93 -9.88 28.15 -7.76
CA SER A 93 -10.36 27.10 -8.63
C SER A 93 -10.96 26.02 -7.73
N ARG A 94 -12.28 25.85 -7.81
CA ARG A 94 -13.00 24.77 -7.12
C ARG A 94 -12.44 23.45 -7.64
N SER A 95 -11.41 22.92 -6.98
CA SER A 95 -11.02 21.54 -7.19
C SER A 95 -12.20 20.70 -6.73
N GLY A 96 -12.93 20.09 -7.65
CA GLY A 96 -14.09 19.22 -7.36
C GLY A 96 -13.75 17.98 -6.53
N ARG A 97 -12.49 17.79 -6.12
CA ARG A 97 -12.04 16.72 -5.24
C ARG A 97 -12.13 17.16 -3.77
N SER A 98 -12.93 16.43 -2.99
CA SER A 98 -12.97 16.57 -1.54
C SER A 98 -11.61 16.20 -0.94
N SER A 99 -11.13 16.99 0.03
CA SER A 99 -9.86 16.72 0.69
C SER A 99 -9.93 15.44 1.55
N PRO A 100 -8.81 14.74 1.81
CA PRO A 100 -8.80 13.51 2.62
C PRO A 100 -9.48 13.66 3.99
N ARG A 101 -9.29 14.80 4.66
CA ARG A 101 -9.95 15.10 5.95
C ARG A 101 -11.47 15.21 5.81
N LYS A 102 -11.98 15.81 4.72
CA LYS A 102 -13.42 15.89 4.48
C LYS A 102 -14.01 14.50 4.24
N LYS A 103 -13.30 13.65 3.48
CA LYS A 103 -13.69 12.25 3.27
C LYS A 103 -13.68 11.43 4.57
N GLU A 104 -12.66 11.58 5.40
CA GLU A 104 -12.62 10.94 6.72
C GLU A 104 -13.80 11.35 7.61
N VAL A 105 -14.15 12.65 7.63
CA VAL A 105 -15.33 13.12 8.36
C VAL A 105 -16.62 12.53 7.79
N ALA A 106 -16.75 12.44 6.46
CA ALA A 106 -17.88 11.80 5.82
C ALA A 106 -17.98 10.31 6.22
N LEU A 107 -16.88 9.56 6.15
CA LEU A 107 -16.82 8.14 6.55
C LEU A 107 -17.25 7.89 8.00
N ARG A 108 -16.94 8.82 8.91
CA ARG A 108 -17.36 8.73 10.33
C ARG A 108 -18.83 9.09 10.56
N ARG A 109 -19.45 9.77 9.60
CA ARG A 109 -20.82 10.32 9.69
C ARG A 109 -21.81 9.63 8.75
N THR A 110 -21.37 8.70 7.92
CA THR A 110 -22.26 7.91 7.07
C THR A 110 -23.34 7.25 7.91
N LEU A 111 -24.57 7.24 7.40
CA LEU A 111 -25.71 6.60 8.07
C LEU A 111 -25.51 5.09 8.19
N ASP A 112 -24.97 4.47 7.13
CA ASP A 112 -24.75 3.04 7.07
C ASP A 112 -23.31 2.67 7.46
N TRP A 113 -23.18 1.90 8.55
CA TRP A 113 -21.94 1.36 9.10
C TRP A 113 -20.77 2.37 9.28
N PRO A 114 -20.93 3.51 9.97
CA PRO A 114 -19.88 4.52 10.12
C PRO A 114 -18.55 3.95 10.59
N ILE A 115 -17.46 4.57 10.11
CA ILE A 115 -16.10 4.13 10.42
C ILE A 115 -15.72 4.56 11.83
N ALA A 116 -15.16 3.60 12.59
CA ALA A 116 -14.48 3.86 13.85
C ALA A 116 -13.06 3.26 13.77
N ARG A 117 -12.06 4.09 14.04
CA ARG A 117 -10.65 3.70 14.02
C ARG A 117 -10.16 3.47 15.44
N VAL A 118 -9.44 2.39 15.66
CA VAL A 118 -8.84 2.03 16.94
C VAL A 118 -7.40 1.65 16.68
N ASN A 119 -6.46 2.16 17.48
CA ASN A 119 -5.08 1.70 17.39
C ASN A 119 -5.00 0.28 17.95
N ILE A 120 -4.49 -0.66 17.16
CA ILE A 120 -4.39 -2.07 17.54
C ILE A 120 -3.50 -2.28 18.77
N THR A 121 -2.53 -1.38 19.03
CA THR A 121 -1.66 -1.46 20.20
C THR A 121 -2.35 -1.04 21.50
N GLU A 122 -3.47 -0.32 21.41
CA GLU A 122 -4.26 0.12 22.58
C GLU A 122 -5.30 -0.93 23.00
N LEU A 123 -5.47 -1.99 22.21
CA LEU A 123 -6.42 -3.05 22.52
C LEU A 123 -5.93 -3.91 23.69
N LYS A 124 -6.77 -4.02 24.72
CA LYS A 124 -6.57 -4.97 25.82
C LYS A 124 -6.91 -6.41 25.42
N SER A 125 -7.79 -6.56 24.43
CA SER A 125 -8.14 -7.83 23.80
C SER A 125 -8.50 -7.56 22.34
N VAL A 126 -8.07 -8.46 21.46
CA VAL A 126 -8.49 -8.48 20.05
C VAL A 126 -9.73 -9.35 19.91
N PRO A 127 -10.60 -9.11 18.91
CA PRO A 127 -11.71 -10.03 18.63
C PRO A 127 -11.20 -11.47 18.45
N ALA A 128 -11.89 -12.47 19.00
CA ALA A 128 -11.44 -13.87 18.99
C ALA A 128 -11.10 -14.38 17.58
N MET A 129 -11.86 -13.98 16.56
CA MET A 129 -11.60 -14.33 15.15
C MET A 129 -10.28 -13.78 14.60
N LEU A 130 -9.72 -12.75 15.22
CA LEU A 130 -8.46 -12.11 14.83
C LEU A 130 -7.26 -12.61 15.65
N GLU A 131 -7.50 -13.22 16.81
CA GLU A 131 -6.47 -13.45 17.84
C GLU A 131 -5.26 -14.23 17.32
N SER A 132 -5.49 -15.40 16.72
CA SER A 132 -4.39 -16.22 16.17
C SER A 132 -3.61 -15.47 15.10
N LEU A 133 -4.29 -14.87 14.12
CA LEU A 133 -3.64 -14.15 13.03
C LEU A 133 -2.84 -12.94 13.54
N ALA A 134 -3.43 -12.13 14.41
CA ALA A 134 -2.79 -10.94 14.97
C ALA A 134 -1.56 -11.29 15.82
N LEU A 135 -1.64 -12.36 16.63
CA LEU A 135 -0.51 -12.81 17.45
C LEU A 135 0.64 -13.34 16.60
N ASP A 136 0.35 -14.11 15.54
CA ASP A 136 1.36 -14.62 14.61
C ASP A 136 2.06 -13.47 13.87
N LEU A 137 1.28 -12.52 13.33
CA LEU A 137 1.82 -11.33 12.67
C LEU A 137 2.64 -10.47 13.63
N LYS A 138 2.21 -10.31 14.89
CA LYS A 138 2.95 -9.58 15.91
C LYS A 138 4.28 -10.28 16.26
N LYS A 139 4.29 -11.62 16.31
CA LYS A 139 5.51 -12.40 16.52
C LYS A 139 6.53 -12.17 15.40
N ILE A 140 6.07 -12.16 14.16
CA ILE A 140 6.90 -11.83 12.98
C ILE A 140 7.43 -10.39 13.09
N ALA A 141 6.55 -9.42 13.35
CA ALA A 141 6.88 -8.01 13.42
C ALA A 141 7.89 -7.66 14.52
N ASP A 142 7.79 -8.31 15.68
CA ASP A 142 8.70 -8.09 16.81
C ASP A 142 10.07 -8.76 16.64
N GLY A 143 10.27 -9.47 15.54
CA GLY A 143 11.48 -10.23 15.30
C GLY A 143 11.62 -11.47 16.20
N ARG A 144 10.51 -11.94 16.79
CA ARG A 144 10.45 -13.12 17.67
C ARG A 144 10.32 -14.43 16.89
N GLN A 145 10.59 -14.39 15.59
CA GLN A 145 10.60 -15.54 14.71
C GLN A 145 11.89 -15.52 13.89
N SER A 146 12.59 -16.64 13.89
CA SER A 146 13.73 -16.87 13.02
C SER A 146 13.23 -17.07 11.59
N LEU A 147 13.65 -16.20 10.67
CA LEU A 147 13.14 -16.13 9.30
C LEU A 147 14.22 -16.33 8.25
N ILE A 148 15.49 -16.23 8.63
CA ILE A 148 16.62 -16.27 7.71
C ILE A 148 17.39 -17.58 7.90
N PRO A 149 17.78 -18.30 6.85
CA PRO A 149 18.74 -19.38 6.95
C PRO A 149 20.07 -18.93 7.58
N ASP A 150 20.57 -19.68 8.56
CA ASP A 150 21.84 -19.42 9.24
C ASP A 150 23.06 -19.42 8.31
N ILE A 151 22.98 -20.13 7.17
CA ILE A 151 23.99 -20.08 6.10
C ILE A 151 24.27 -18.66 5.57
N PHE A 152 23.37 -17.70 5.78
CA PHE A 152 23.56 -16.31 5.36
C PHE A 152 24.09 -15.40 6.46
N ARG A 153 24.22 -15.89 7.70
CA ARG A 153 24.62 -15.09 8.86
C ARG A 153 25.95 -14.38 8.62
N GLU A 154 26.98 -15.11 8.23
CA GLU A 154 28.32 -14.54 7.99
C GLU A 154 28.29 -13.48 6.89
N SER A 155 27.61 -13.76 5.77
CA SER A 155 27.49 -12.80 4.67
C SER A 155 26.73 -11.53 5.08
N MET A 156 25.68 -11.66 5.89
CA MET A 156 24.91 -10.52 6.39
C MET A 156 25.71 -9.70 7.40
N SER A 157 26.48 -10.34 8.28
CA SER A 157 27.37 -9.64 9.21
C SER A 157 28.48 -8.89 8.49
N ALA A 158 29.05 -9.46 7.41
CA ALA A 158 30.08 -8.82 6.61
C ALA A 158 29.58 -7.57 5.86
N ASP A 159 28.32 -7.60 5.39
CA ASP A 159 27.69 -6.48 4.69
C ASP A 159 27.09 -5.42 5.65
N ALA A 160 26.91 -5.76 6.93
CA ALA A 160 26.24 -4.91 7.90
C ALA A 160 27.14 -3.77 8.42
N GLY A 161 26.54 -2.60 8.61
CA GLY A 161 27.17 -1.51 9.34
C GLY A 161 27.40 -1.84 10.81
N ILE A 162 28.19 -1.01 11.50
CA ILE A 162 28.52 -1.19 12.93
C ILE A 162 27.25 -1.25 13.80
N PHE A 163 26.21 -0.48 13.44
CA PHE A 163 24.96 -0.40 14.18
C PHE A 163 23.85 -1.33 13.66
N ASP A 164 24.10 -2.03 12.56
CA ASP A 164 23.10 -2.82 11.83
C ASP A 164 23.42 -4.32 11.84
N GLN A 165 24.24 -4.76 12.80
CA GLN A 165 24.63 -6.16 12.92
C GLN A 165 23.40 -7.07 13.12
N PRO A 166 23.33 -8.21 12.41
CA PRO A 166 22.15 -9.04 12.45
C PRO A 166 21.99 -9.74 13.81
N HIS A 167 20.77 -9.72 14.35
CA HIS A 167 20.49 -10.35 15.63
C HIS A 167 20.55 -11.89 15.54
N PRO A 168 21.10 -12.60 16.55
CA PRO A 168 21.22 -14.05 16.49
C PRO A 168 19.90 -14.81 16.27
N ASP A 169 18.81 -14.31 16.84
CA ASP A 169 17.47 -14.92 16.77
C ASP A 169 16.81 -14.79 15.38
N TRP A 170 17.37 -14.00 14.47
CA TRP A 170 16.86 -13.89 13.10
C TRP A 170 17.05 -15.19 12.31
N PHE A 171 17.98 -16.04 12.74
CA PHE A 171 18.46 -17.16 11.96
C PHE A 171 17.94 -18.51 12.44
N TYR A 172 17.52 -19.37 11.51
CA TYR A 172 17.19 -20.77 11.76
C TYR A 172 18.18 -21.69 11.05
N THR A 173 18.35 -22.90 11.56
CA THR A 173 19.25 -23.90 10.95
C THR A 173 18.66 -24.46 9.66
N ALA A 174 19.28 -24.16 8.52
CA ALA A 174 18.90 -24.71 7.23
C ALA A 174 19.38 -26.16 7.09
N ARG A 175 18.49 -27.05 6.63
CA ARG A 175 18.80 -28.48 6.44
C ARG A 175 18.96 -28.84 4.97
N ASP A 176 17.97 -28.47 4.16
CA ASP A 176 17.88 -28.82 2.73
C ASP A 176 17.54 -27.58 1.88
N GLY A 177 17.48 -27.76 0.55
CA GLY A 177 16.98 -26.72 -0.37
C GLY A 177 17.91 -25.52 -0.57
N GLN A 178 19.23 -25.69 -0.42
CA GLN A 178 20.17 -24.56 -0.42
C GLN A 178 20.09 -23.67 -1.67
N GLU A 179 19.78 -24.23 -2.84
CA GLU A 179 19.65 -23.45 -4.08
C GLU A 179 18.43 -22.52 -4.04
N GLU A 180 17.27 -23.03 -3.62
CA GLU A 180 16.05 -22.27 -3.41
C GLU A 180 16.27 -21.19 -2.35
N LEU A 181 16.88 -21.55 -1.21
CA LEU A 181 17.22 -20.58 -0.16
C LEU A 181 18.13 -19.46 -0.68
N ARG A 182 19.10 -19.78 -1.54
CA ARG A 182 19.96 -18.78 -2.19
C ARG A 182 19.16 -17.91 -3.19
N ALA A 183 18.18 -18.47 -3.89
CA ALA A 183 17.31 -17.72 -4.80
C ALA A 183 16.46 -16.70 -4.02
N VAL A 184 15.77 -17.14 -2.97
CA VAL A 184 14.99 -16.28 -2.06
C VAL A 184 15.88 -15.20 -1.47
N HIS A 185 17.07 -15.54 -0.98
CA HIS A 185 17.99 -14.56 -0.41
C HIS A 185 18.46 -13.52 -1.43
N ARG A 186 18.76 -13.93 -2.68
CA ARG A 186 19.08 -12.97 -3.76
C ARG A 186 17.90 -12.02 -4.04
N GLN A 187 16.67 -12.53 -4.01
CA GLN A 187 15.48 -11.71 -4.20
C GLN A 187 15.28 -10.72 -3.05
N MET A 188 15.47 -11.14 -1.79
CA MET A 188 15.45 -10.23 -0.63
C MET A 188 16.50 -9.13 -0.75
N ARG A 189 17.73 -9.46 -1.14
CA ARG A 189 18.78 -8.45 -1.41
C ARG A 189 18.38 -7.46 -2.49
N ARG A 190 17.74 -7.94 -3.57
CA ARG A 190 17.26 -7.10 -4.67
C ARG A 190 16.16 -6.15 -4.21
N ILE A 191 15.18 -6.63 -3.47
CA ILE A 191 14.08 -5.83 -2.90
C ILE A 191 14.63 -4.75 -1.96
N CYS A 192 15.56 -5.13 -1.07
CA CYS A 192 16.20 -4.21 -0.13
C CYS A 192 16.94 -3.08 -0.86
N ARG A 193 17.79 -3.44 -1.84
CA ARG A 193 18.53 -2.48 -2.66
C ARG A 193 17.61 -1.57 -3.47
N ASN A 194 16.53 -2.13 -4.03
CA ASN A 194 15.57 -1.35 -4.80
C ASN A 194 14.81 -0.37 -3.89
N SER A 195 14.46 -0.76 -2.67
CA SER A 195 13.80 0.12 -1.69
C SER A 195 14.68 1.31 -1.34
N LEU A 196 15.98 1.08 -1.08
CA LEU A 196 16.98 2.13 -0.88
C LEU A 196 17.04 3.08 -2.08
N LYS A 197 17.20 2.52 -3.28
CA LYS A 197 17.26 3.29 -4.52
C LYS A 197 16.00 4.13 -4.76
N CYS A 198 14.81 3.57 -4.54
CA CYS A 198 13.55 4.27 -4.74
C CYS A 198 13.39 5.43 -3.76
N LYS A 199 13.85 5.25 -2.51
CA LYS A 199 13.89 6.31 -1.50
C LYS A 199 14.87 7.42 -1.89
N ASP A 200 16.11 7.07 -2.23
CA ASP A 200 17.17 8.03 -2.57
C ASP A 200 16.83 8.86 -3.80
N ARG A 201 16.20 8.24 -4.80
CA ARG A 201 15.79 8.90 -6.05
C ARG A 201 14.43 9.58 -5.98
N MET A 202 13.74 9.51 -4.83
CA MET A 202 12.38 10.03 -4.65
C MET A 202 11.41 9.52 -5.73
N GLU A 203 11.50 8.22 -6.04
CA GLU A 203 10.71 7.60 -7.12
C GLU A 203 9.20 7.73 -6.88
N TYR A 204 8.45 7.80 -7.99
CA TYR A 204 7.00 7.83 -7.96
C TYR A 204 6.38 6.47 -7.58
N GLU A 205 5.10 6.49 -7.22
CA GLU A 205 4.33 5.32 -6.75
C GLU A 205 4.43 4.13 -7.71
N ALA A 206 4.33 4.38 -9.02
CA ALA A 206 4.43 3.34 -10.04
C ALA A 206 5.79 2.60 -10.04
N ALA A 207 6.89 3.31 -9.80
CA ALA A 207 8.22 2.70 -9.75
C ALA A 207 8.43 1.90 -8.45
N TRP A 208 7.90 2.37 -7.31
CA TRP A 208 7.84 1.59 -6.07
C TRP A 208 7.04 0.28 -6.26
N ASN A 209 5.90 0.40 -6.93
CA ASN A 209 5.01 -0.71 -7.23
C ASN A 209 5.70 -1.79 -8.09
N ASP A 210 6.40 -1.40 -9.15
CA ASP A 210 7.12 -2.32 -10.03
C ASP A 210 8.40 -2.93 -9.40
N LEU A 211 9.22 -2.09 -8.76
CA LEU A 211 10.55 -2.49 -8.33
C LEU A 211 10.60 -3.14 -6.94
N VAL A 212 9.59 -2.90 -6.11
CA VAL A 212 9.56 -3.32 -4.70
C VAL A 212 8.27 -4.07 -4.38
N HIS A 213 7.11 -3.42 -4.45
CA HIS A 213 5.89 -3.99 -3.88
C HIS A 213 5.40 -5.23 -4.62
N CYS A 214 5.38 -5.21 -5.95
CA CYS A 214 5.05 -6.38 -6.76
C CYS A 214 6.02 -7.53 -6.50
N ARG A 215 7.32 -7.24 -6.36
CA ARG A 215 8.37 -8.25 -6.12
C ARG A 215 8.24 -8.94 -4.78
N VAL A 216 7.81 -8.21 -3.76
CA VAL A 216 7.47 -8.77 -2.45
C VAL A 216 6.27 -9.71 -2.58
N LEU A 217 5.23 -9.31 -3.32
CA LEU A 217 4.02 -10.13 -3.52
C LEU A 217 4.33 -11.39 -4.32
N GLU A 218 5.09 -11.28 -5.41
CA GLU A 218 5.57 -12.42 -6.22
C GLU A 218 6.27 -13.46 -5.34
N GLU A 219 7.27 -13.03 -4.58
CA GLU A 219 8.09 -13.91 -3.75
C GLU A 219 7.34 -14.46 -2.53
N ALA A 220 6.46 -13.67 -1.91
CA ALA A 220 5.68 -14.14 -0.77
C ALA A 220 4.61 -15.17 -1.17
N LEU A 221 4.04 -15.04 -2.37
CA LEU A 221 2.92 -15.87 -2.85
C LEU A 221 3.34 -16.92 -3.88
N GLU A 222 4.63 -17.04 -4.18
CA GLU A 222 5.16 -18.07 -5.07
C GLU A 222 4.75 -19.48 -4.59
N GLY A 223 4.29 -20.31 -5.53
CA GLY A 223 3.82 -21.67 -5.26
C GLY A 223 2.47 -21.79 -4.54
N GLN A 224 1.74 -20.69 -4.33
CA GLN A 224 0.42 -20.72 -3.70
C GLN A 224 -0.71 -20.85 -4.74
N ASP A 225 -0.97 -22.06 -5.25
CA ASP A 225 -1.99 -22.29 -6.31
C ASP A 225 -3.41 -21.83 -5.93
N ALA A 226 -3.71 -21.81 -4.62
CA ALA A 226 -5.02 -21.42 -4.10
C ALA A 226 -5.21 -19.90 -3.94
N ILE A 227 -4.21 -19.11 -4.33
CA ILE A 227 -4.18 -17.66 -4.18
C ILE A 227 -3.67 -17.02 -5.46
N ASP A 228 -4.23 -15.87 -5.79
CA ASP A 228 -3.67 -14.99 -6.81
C ASP A 228 -3.50 -13.59 -6.23
N PHE A 229 -2.55 -12.81 -6.75
CA PHE A 229 -2.52 -11.37 -6.49
C PHE A 229 -2.55 -10.62 -7.81
N ARG A 230 -3.31 -9.52 -7.85
CA ARG A 230 -3.53 -8.77 -9.08
C ARG A 230 -3.29 -7.29 -8.85
N ASN A 231 -2.66 -6.64 -9.83
CA ASN A 231 -2.70 -5.19 -9.94
C ASN A 231 -4.12 -4.77 -10.34
N ILE A 232 -4.75 -3.97 -9.50
CA ILE A 232 -6.12 -3.47 -9.69
C ILE A 232 -6.19 -1.94 -9.63
N THR A 233 -5.07 -1.24 -9.87
CA THR A 233 -4.97 0.24 -9.84
C THR A 233 -6.00 0.92 -10.77
N LEU A 234 -6.44 0.25 -11.83
CA LEU A 234 -7.44 0.75 -12.77
C LEU A 234 -8.87 0.32 -12.44
N CYS A 235 -9.06 -0.68 -11.59
CA CYS A 235 -10.38 -1.10 -11.16
C CYS A 235 -11.06 -0.03 -10.30
N ARG A 236 -12.39 -0.01 -10.32
CA ARG A 236 -13.23 0.88 -9.54
C ARG A 236 -14.33 0.07 -8.88
N THR A 237 -14.84 0.57 -7.77
CA THR A 237 -16.03 0.00 -7.12
C THR A 237 -17.20 -0.02 -8.10
N LEU A 238 -17.87 -1.17 -8.21
CA LEU A 238 -19.12 -1.33 -8.95
C LEU A 238 -20.19 -0.38 -8.40
N LYS A 239 -21.04 0.14 -9.29
CA LYS A 239 -22.12 1.08 -8.92
C LYS A 239 -23.05 0.51 -7.84
N ALA A 240 -23.27 -0.80 -7.84
CA ALA A 240 -24.10 -1.50 -6.85
C ALA A 240 -23.57 -1.41 -5.41
N PHE A 241 -22.28 -1.10 -5.21
CA PHE A 241 -21.63 -1.03 -3.90
C PHE A 241 -21.13 0.37 -3.55
N HIS A 242 -21.52 1.37 -4.32
CA HIS A 242 -21.25 2.78 -4.03
C HIS A 242 -21.87 3.19 -2.71
N ASP A 243 -21.21 4.15 -2.05
CA ASP A 243 -21.82 4.84 -0.92
C ASP A 243 -22.89 5.83 -1.43
N ASP A 244 -23.93 6.07 -0.63
CA ASP A 244 -24.96 7.03 -0.97
C ASP A 244 -24.38 8.44 -1.08
N ASP A 245 -23.40 8.76 -0.21
CA ASP A 245 -22.66 10.03 -0.25
C ASP A 245 -21.83 10.12 -1.54
N PRO A 246 -22.12 11.07 -2.45
CA PRO A 246 -21.35 11.28 -3.68
C PRO A 246 -19.86 11.49 -3.45
N ALA A 247 -19.45 12.04 -2.30
CA ALA A 247 -18.04 12.26 -1.97
C ALA A 247 -17.26 10.95 -1.74
N LEU A 248 -17.96 9.83 -1.54
CA LEU A 248 -17.42 8.50 -1.23
C LEU A 248 -17.64 7.47 -2.34
N ARG A 249 -18.28 7.82 -3.46
CA ARG A 249 -18.57 6.86 -4.55
C ARG A 249 -17.33 6.38 -5.30
N GLU A 250 -16.38 7.26 -5.52
CA GLU A 250 -15.16 6.94 -6.24
C GLU A 250 -14.06 6.48 -5.30
N ASN A 251 -13.57 5.28 -5.56
CA ASN A 251 -12.40 4.77 -4.90
C ASN A 251 -11.69 3.69 -5.72
N LYS A 252 -10.43 3.45 -5.38
CA LYS A 252 -9.56 2.45 -5.98
C LYS A 252 -8.48 2.05 -4.97
N VAL A 253 -7.87 0.91 -5.20
CA VAL A 253 -6.63 0.47 -4.54
C VAL A 253 -5.67 -0.10 -5.57
N ASP A 254 -4.42 -0.34 -5.20
CA ASP A 254 -3.38 -0.75 -6.16
C ASP A 254 -3.32 -2.25 -6.40
N TYR A 255 -3.39 -3.05 -5.34
CA TYR A 255 -3.35 -4.50 -5.46
C TYR A 255 -4.47 -5.17 -4.65
N GLY A 256 -4.82 -6.39 -5.06
CA GLY A 256 -5.68 -7.29 -4.31
C GLY A 256 -5.09 -8.68 -4.28
N ILE A 257 -5.24 -9.38 -3.15
CA ILE A 257 -4.99 -10.81 -3.01
C ILE A 257 -6.35 -11.51 -3.04
N PHE A 258 -6.49 -12.50 -3.90
CA PHE A 258 -7.72 -13.18 -4.25
C PHE A 258 -7.65 -14.66 -3.86
N LEU A 259 -8.80 -15.21 -3.48
CA LEU A 259 -8.96 -16.64 -3.23
C LEU A 259 -9.20 -17.36 -4.56
N GLN A 260 -8.29 -18.25 -4.94
CA GLN A 260 -8.37 -19.02 -6.18
C GLN A 260 -8.69 -20.49 -5.87
N PRO A 261 -9.97 -20.89 -5.81
CA PRO A 261 -10.32 -22.27 -5.48
C PRO A 261 -9.90 -23.25 -6.59
N ALA A 262 -9.13 -24.28 -6.22
CA ALA A 262 -8.81 -25.39 -7.12
C ALA A 262 -10.08 -26.11 -7.60
N ARG A 263 -10.13 -26.45 -8.89
CA ARG A 263 -11.23 -27.24 -9.48
C ARG A 263 -11.20 -28.67 -8.94
N GLY A 264 -12.36 -29.25 -8.67
CA GLY A 264 -12.47 -30.65 -8.22
C GLY A 264 -11.92 -30.92 -6.81
N GLY A 265 -11.68 -29.89 -6.01
CA GLY A 265 -11.36 -30.01 -4.59
C GLY A 265 -12.60 -30.35 -3.75
N ASP A 266 -12.96 -29.47 -2.83
CA ASP A 266 -14.15 -29.61 -1.97
C ASP A 266 -15.43 -28.95 -2.54
N GLY A 267 -15.43 -28.64 -3.84
CA GLY A 267 -16.57 -28.04 -4.53
C GLY A 267 -16.66 -26.51 -4.43
N LEU A 268 -15.72 -25.81 -3.76
CA LEU A 268 -15.81 -24.35 -3.62
C LEU A 268 -15.76 -23.62 -4.98
N SER A 269 -14.93 -24.11 -5.92
CA SER A 269 -14.77 -23.50 -7.25
C SER A 269 -16.08 -23.52 -8.03
N GLU A 270 -16.75 -24.67 -7.98
CA GLU A 270 -18.04 -24.92 -8.62
C GLU A 270 -19.13 -24.06 -7.96
N ARG A 271 -19.21 -24.04 -6.63
CA ARG A 271 -20.18 -23.22 -5.90
C ARG A 271 -20.03 -21.72 -6.12
N LEU A 272 -18.81 -21.21 -6.24
CA LEU A 272 -18.55 -19.81 -6.59
C LEU A 272 -18.96 -19.52 -8.03
N SER A 273 -18.73 -20.46 -8.94
CA SER A 273 -19.20 -20.34 -10.33
C SER A 273 -20.74 -20.34 -10.42
N ASP A 274 -21.41 -21.14 -9.60
CA ASP A 274 -22.88 -21.17 -9.49
C ASP A 274 -23.42 -19.84 -8.95
N LEU A 275 -22.84 -19.33 -7.85
CA LEU A 275 -23.14 -18.00 -7.31
C LEU A 275 -23.03 -16.90 -8.39
N ALA A 276 -21.93 -16.88 -9.14
CA ALA A 276 -21.72 -15.92 -10.20
C ALA A 276 -22.75 -16.06 -11.33
N SER A 277 -23.11 -17.30 -11.70
CA SER A 277 -24.13 -17.60 -12.72
C SER A 277 -25.54 -17.17 -12.29
N GLU A 278 -25.81 -17.13 -10.98
CA GLU A 278 -27.03 -16.57 -10.40
C GLU A 278 -27.03 -15.02 -10.34
N GLY A 279 -25.98 -14.36 -10.87
CA GLY A 279 -25.85 -12.92 -10.88
C GLY A 279 -25.41 -12.31 -9.54
N ILE A 280 -24.75 -13.10 -8.68
CA ILE A 280 -24.16 -12.62 -7.43
C ILE A 280 -22.72 -12.19 -7.69
N ASP A 281 -22.43 -10.91 -7.51
CA ASP A 281 -21.07 -10.38 -7.61
C ASP A 281 -20.18 -10.95 -6.48
N LEU A 282 -19.11 -11.65 -6.86
CA LEU A 282 -18.14 -12.23 -5.90
C LEU A 282 -17.08 -11.23 -5.43
N THR A 283 -16.99 -10.07 -6.09
CA THR A 283 -16.14 -8.94 -5.68
C THR A 283 -16.90 -7.64 -5.88
N HIS A 284 -16.50 -6.57 -5.19
CA HIS A 284 -17.12 -5.25 -5.37
C HIS A 284 -16.54 -4.44 -6.54
N LEU A 285 -15.77 -5.07 -7.44
CA LEU A 285 -15.13 -4.47 -8.60
C LEU A 285 -15.31 -5.34 -9.86
N THR A 286 -14.93 -4.83 -11.02
CA THR A 286 -14.83 -5.63 -12.25
C THR A 286 -13.38 -6.04 -12.48
N LEU A 287 -13.13 -7.35 -12.57
CA LEU A 287 -11.88 -7.91 -13.04
C LEU A 287 -11.92 -8.02 -14.57
N SER A 288 -10.77 -7.86 -15.23
CA SER A 288 -10.67 -7.87 -16.70
C SER A 288 -11.04 -9.22 -17.33
N ASP A 289 -10.85 -10.31 -16.59
CA ASP A 289 -11.15 -11.68 -17.01
C ASP A 289 -12.52 -12.18 -16.49
N PHE A 290 -13.24 -11.36 -15.72
CA PHE A 290 -14.50 -11.73 -15.07
C PHE A 290 -14.42 -13.02 -14.23
N ALA A 291 -13.24 -13.37 -13.73
CA ALA A 291 -13.05 -14.62 -13.00
C ALA A 291 -13.90 -14.65 -11.70
N PRO A 292 -14.52 -15.80 -11.37
CA PRO A 292 -15.31 -15.96 -10.15
C PRO A 292 -14.41 -16.17 -8.91
N THR A 293 -13.53 -15.21 -8.67
CA THR A 293 -12.53 -15.24 -7.59
C THR A 293 -12.79 -14.12 -6.58
N PRO A 294 -13.10 -14.44 -5.30
CA PRO A 294 -13.32 -13.43 -4.28
C PRO A 294 -12.04 -12.68 -3.92
N LEU A 295 -12.14 -11.35 -3.77
CA LEU A 295 -11.07 -10.52 -3.20
C LEU A 295 -11.00 -10.78 -1.69
N ALA A 296 -9.83 -11.13 -1.18
CA ALA A 296 -9.62 -11.40 0.25
C ALA A 296 -8.95 -10.23 0.97
N ILE A 297 -7.85 -9.71 0.41
CA ILE A 297 -7.03 -8.65 1.03
C ILE A 297 -6.80 -7.54 0.03
N SER A 298 -7.08 -6.29 0.44
CA SER A 298 -6.83 -5.10 -0.37
C SER A 298 -5.53 -4.43 0.04
N ILE A 299 -4.77 -3.93 -0.93
CA ILE A 299 -3.46 -3.30 -0.70
C ILE A 299 -3.46 -1.91 -1.34
N GLU A 300 -3.27 -0.89 -0.51
CA GLU A 300 -3.04 0.49 -0.96
C GLU A 300 -1.57 0.86 -0.77
N THR A 301 -0.96 1.42 -1.82
CA THR A 301 0.43 1.85 -1.79
C THR A 301 0.50 3.36 -1.89
N LYS A 302 1.44 3.98 -1.17
CA LYS A 302 1.70 5.41 -1.20
C LYS A 302 3.20 5.64 -1.13
N THR A 303 3.71 6.67 -1.81
CA THR A 303 5.12 7.05 -1.69
C THR A 303 5.40 7.77 -0.38
N LEU A 304 6.68 7.88 -0.01
CA LEU A 304 7.13 8.61 1.17
C LEU A 304 6.82 10.11 1.15
N GLN A 305 6.46 10.66 -0.02
CA GLN A 305 6.07 12.07 -0.20
C GLN A 305 4.55 12.27 -0.10
N ALA A 306 3.75 11.20 -0.14
CA ALA A 306 2.30 11.30 -0.07
C ALA A 306 1.82 11.58 1.36
N LYS A 307 0.63 12.16 1.52
CA LYS A 307 0.05 12.36 2.85
C LYS A 307 -0.49 11.01 3.37
N PRO A 308 -0.02 10.48 4.51
CA PRO A 308 -0.44 9.15 4.97
C PRO A 308 -1.95 9.00 5.19
N ILE A 309 -2.63 10.09 5.58
CA ILE A 309 -4.09 10.10 5.77
C ILE A 309 -4.86 9.81 4.49
N GLU A 310 -4.30 10.11 3.30
CA GLU A 310 -4.99 9.91 2.03
C GLU A 310 -5.21 8.43 1.73
N GLY A 311 -4.16 7.63 1.84
CA GLY A 311 -4.24 6.19 1.60
C GLY A 311 -5.11 5.46 2.63
N SER A 312 -5.00 5.81 3.92
CA SER A 312 -5.85 5.20 4.97
C SER A 312 -7.34 5.54 4.79
N VAL A 313 -7.68 6.74 4.31
CA VAL A 313 -9.06 7.11 3.97
C VAL A 313 -9.56 6.37 2.74
N GLN A 314 -8.72 6.22 1.72
CA GLN A 314 -9.04 5.42 0.53
C GLN A 314 -9.29 3.97 0.92
N LEU A 315 -8.38 3.33 1.66
CA LEU A 315 -8.56 1.93 2.05
C LEU A 315 -9.80 1.71 2.93
N ALA A 316 -10.13 2.65 3.83
CA ALA A 316 -11.36 2.63 4.63
C ALA A 316 -12.64 2.73 3.79
N ASN A 317 -12.66 3.59 2.77
CA ASN A 317 -13.80 3.69 1.87
C ASN A 317 -13.94 2.43 0.98
N TRP A 318 -12.81 1.83 0.59
CA TRP A 318 -12.76 0.62 -0.23
C TRP A 318 -13.31 -0.57 0.53
N VAL A 319 -12.88 -0.76 1.78
CA VAL A 319 -13.34 -1.88 2.61
C VAL A 319 -14.82 -1.77 2.97
N ARG A 320 -15.40 -0.56 3.07
CA ARG A 320 -16.85 -0.40 3.20
C ARG A 320 -17.62 -0.97 2.02
N ALA A 321 -17.15 -0.69 0.80
CA ALA A 321 -17.75 -1.25 -0.41
C ALA A 321 -17.60 -2.78 -0.46
N HIS A 322 -16.43 -3.29 -0.06
CA HIS A 322 -16.20 -4.73 0.08
C HIS A 322 -17.21 -5.37 1.06
N PHE A 323 -17.42 -4.78 2.24
CA PHE A 323 -18.44 -5.28 3.17
C PHE A 323 -19.87 -5.20 2.64
N ARG A 324 -20.23 -4.22 1.82
CA ARG A 324 -21.55 -4.18 1.16
C ARG A 324 -21.72 -5.37 0.22
N GLN A 325 -20.68 -5.71 -0.54
CA GLN A 325 -20.71 -6.87 -1.41
C GLN A 325 -20.84 -8.17 -0.60
N LEU A 326 -20.03 -8.37 0.45
CA LEU A 326 -20.15 -9.56 1.29
C LEU A 326 -21.52 -9.66 1.98
N ALA A 327 -22.08 -8.54 2.45
CA ALA A 327 -23.44 -8.49 2.99
C ALA A 327 -24.49 -8.90 1.94
N ARG A 328 -24.35 -8.41 0.69
CA ARG A 328 -25.25 -8.76 -0.41
C ARG A 328 -25.23 -10.25 -0.75
N VAL A 329 -24.06 -10.90 -0.69
CA VAL A 329 -23.94 -12.35 -0.88
C VAL A 329 -24.74 -13.09 0.20
N VAL A 330 -24.57 -12.70 1.46
CA VAL A 330 -25.27 -13.30 2.60
C VAL A 330 -26.78 -13.09 2.51
N GLU A 331 -27.24 -11.88 2.18
CA GLU A 331 -28.67 -11.56 2.01
C GLU A 331 -29.35 -12.37 0.90
N ARG A 332 -28.61 -12.71 -0.17
CA ARG A 332 -29.11 -13.57 -1.26
C ARG A 332 -29.19 -15.03 -0.85
N ARG A 333 -28.30 -15.48 0.03
CA ARG A 333 -28.16 -16.87 0.48
C ARG A 333 -28.80 -17.17 1.85
N SER A 334 -29.35 -16.20 2.58
CA SER A 334 -29.94 -16.43 3.91
C SER A 334 -31.05 -15.45 4.24
N HIS A 335 -32.03 -15.90 5.04
CA HIS A 335 -33.15 -15.08 5.54
C HIS A 335 -32.96 -14.52 6.96
N GLY A 336 -31.85 -14.88 7.62
CA GLY A 336 -31.72 -14.63 9.06
C GLY A 336 -30.82 -13.43 9.40
N PRO A 337 -31.24 -12.52 10.29
CA PRO A 337 -30.30 -11.62 10.95
C PRO A 337 -29.33 -12.45 11.80
N GLY A 338 -28.02 -12.23 11.63
CA GLY A 338 -26.99 -12.80 12.51
C GLY A 338 -25.86 -13.58 11.83
N TYR A 339 -25.86 -13.75 10.50
CA TYR A 339 -24.68 -14.32 9.84
C TYR A 339 -23.53 -13.30 9.84
N GLN A 340 -22.43 -13.67 10.48
CA GLN A 340 -21.30 -12.78 10.70
C GLN A 340 -20.44 -12.67 9.44
N LEU A 341 -20.16 -11.43 9.01
CA LEU A 341 -19.19 -11.16 7.96
C LEU A 341 -17.76 -11.44 8.46
N PRO A 342 -16.83 -11.82 7.58
CA PRO A 342 -15.47 -12.11 8.00
C PRO A 342 -14.78 -10.80 8.41
N ILE A 343 -13.77 -10.90 9.27
CA ILE A 343 -12.80 -9.81 9.45
C ILE A 343 -11.97 -9.73 8.17
N LEU A 344 -11.66 -8.53 7.71
CA LEU A 344 -10.89 -8.31 6.49
C LEU A 344 -9.54 -7.68 6.85
N PRO A 345 -8.42 -8.40 6.71
CA PRO A 345 -7.10 -7.79 6.68
C PRO A 345 -7.00 -6.85 5.47
N ILE A 346 -6.41 -5.68 5.68
CA ILE A 346 -6.11 -4.70 4.63
C ILE A 346 -4.67 -4.24 4.81
N ILE A 347 -3.92 -4.17 3.72
CA ILE A 347 -2.50 -3.81 3.75
C ILE A 347 -2.36 -2.35 3.31
N TYR A 348 -1.58 -1.60 4.08
CA TYR A 348 -1.17 -0.26 3.71
C TYR A 348 0.35 -0.22 3.62
N VAL A 349 0.85 0.22 2.47
CA VAL A 349 2.28 0.35 2.19
C VAL A 349 2.63 1.81 2.02
N TYR A 350 3.59 2.30 2.79
CA TYR A 350 4.08 3.68 2.73
C TYR A 350 5.57 3.68 2.43
N GLY A 351 5.91 3.78 1.14
CA GLY A 351 7.25 3.53 0.63
C GLY A 351 7.72 2.14 1.03
N ASN A 352 8.79 2.06 1.81
CA ASN A 352 9.35 0.83 2.33
C ASN A 352 8.60 0.22 3.54
N MET A 353 7.70 0.97 4.18
CA MET A 353 7.04 0.54 5.42
C MET A 353 5.75 -0.21 5.12
N TRP A 354 5.61 -1.42 5.66
CA TRP A 354 4.42 -2.26 5.48
C TRP A 354 3.67 -2.39 6.79
N ARG A 355 2.35 -2.19 6.73
CA ARG A 355 1.46 -2.48 7.86
C ARG A 355 0.21 -3.21 7.41
N VAL A 356 -0.37 -3.95 8.34
CA VAL A 356 -1.68 -4.57 8.22
C VAL A 356 -2.61 -3.84 9.18
N ASP A 357 -3.80 -3.50 8.70
CA ASP A 357 -4.93 -3.08 9.51
C ASP A 357 -6.04 -4.15 9.37
N PHE A 358 -6.99 -4.18 10.29
CA PHE A 358 -8.09 -5.15 10.25
C PHE A 358 -9.44 -4.45 10.28
N ALA A 359 -10.31 -4.76 9.33
CA ALA A 359 -11.65 -4.22 9.28
C ALA A 359 -12.67 -5.26 9.77
N HIS A 360 -13.63 -4.83 10.60
CA HIS A 360 -14.65 -5.69 11.19
C HIS A 360 -15.97 -4.93 11.31
N ARG A 361 -17.09 -5.51 10.84
CA ARG A 361 -18.42 -4.98 11.14
C ARG A 361 -18.88 -5.42 12.52
N TRP A 362 -18.95 -4.47 13.45
CA TRP A 362 -19.36 -4.69 14.84
C TRP A 362 -20.13 -3.48 15.36
N ASP A 363 -21.16 -3.70 16.19
CA ASP A 363 -21.96 -2.63 16.82
C ASP A 363 -22.41 -1.54 15.83
N ARG A 364 -22.96 -1.97 14.69
CA ARG A 364 -23.42 -1.08 13.59
C ARG A 364 -22.34 -0.12 13.05
N LYS A 365 -21.06 -0.45 13.23
CA LYS A 365 -19.91 0.31 12.73
C LYS A 365 -18.98 -0.58 11.93
N THR A 366 -18.26 0.04 11.01
CA THR A 366 -17.07 -0.57 10.42
C THR A 366 -15.89 -0.19 11.29
N MET A 367 -15.47 -1.11 12.15
CA MET A 367 -14.27 -0.94 12.97
C MET A 367 -13.04 -1.14 12.09
N ILE A 368 -12.03 -0.27 12.21
CA ILE A 368 -10.70 -0.47 11.62
C ILE A 368 -9.68 -0.45 12.76
N TYR A 369 -9.06 -1.59 13.00
CA TYR A 369 -7.96 -1.74 13.95
C TYR A 369 -6.65 -1.46 13.20
N GLU A 370 -6.08 -0.27 13.40
CA GLU A 370 -4.93 0.22 12.64
C GLU A 370 -3.61 0.12 13.41
N GLY A 371 -2.51 -0.04 12.68
CA GLY A 371 -1.17 0.23 13.18
C GLY A 371 -0.27 -1.00 13.42
N MET A 372 -0.63 -2.18 12.90
CA MET A 372 0.24 -3.35 13.00
C MET A 372 1.30 -3.32 11.90
N GLY A 373 2.48 -2.77 12.18
CA GLY A 373 3.63 -2.89 11.30
C GLY A 373 4.01 -4.36 11.09
N ILE A 374 4.29 -4.76 9.85
CA ILE A 374 4.67 -6.15 9.49
C ILE A 374 6.08 -6.24 8.88
N GLY A 375 6.77 -5.10 8.74
CA GLY A 375 8.17 -5.06 8.34
C GLY A 375 8.50 -3.81 7.53
N ASP A 376 9.79 -3.70 7.21
CA ASP A 376 10.37 -2.58 6.48
C ASP A 376 11.34 -3.09 5.40
N THR A 377 11.00 -2.89 4.13
CA THR A 377 11.82 -3.37 3.00
C THR A 377 13.12 -2.57 2.79
N HIS A 378 13.42 -1.60 3.64
CA HIS A 378 14.70 -0.90 3.68
C HIS A 378 15.81 -1.74 4.34
N THR A 379 15.45 -2.76 5.11
CA THR A 379 16.40 -3.66 5.78
C THR A 379 16.27 -5.08 5.26
N MET A 380 17.35 -5.85 5.34
CA MET A 380 17.32 -7.25 4.93
C MET A 380 16.29 -8.04 5.74
N TYR A 381 16.34 -7.92 7.08
CA TYR A 381 15.43 -8.64 7.96
C TYR A 381 13.97 -8.22 7.72
N GLY A 382 13.72 -6.92 7.55
CA GLY A 382 12.37 -6.44 7.25
C GLY A 382 11.82 -6.96 5.93
N CYS A 383 12.63 -7.20 4.90
CA CYS A 383 12.16 -7.89 3.67
C CYS A 383 11.64 -9.31 3.98
N TYR A 384 12.36 -10.07 4.81
CA TYR A 384 11.92 -11.40 5.27
C TYR A 384 10.66 -11.31 6.13
N GLN A 385 10.56 -10.31 7.03
CA GLN A 385 9.36 -10.10 7.86
C GLN A 385 8.12 -9.86 7.01
N VAL A 386 8.21 -8.98 6.01
CA VAL A 386 7.08 -8.68 5.12
C VAL A 386 6.66 -9.92 4.35
N CYS A 387 7.60 -10.68 3.78
CA CYS A 387 7.27 -11.91 3.05
C CYS A 387 6.64 -12.96 3.97
N ALA A 388 7.17 -13.15 5.18
CA ALA A 388 6.61 -14.07 6.15
C ALA A 388 5.19 -13.65 6.60
N ALA A 389 4.96 -12.36 6.79
CA ALA A 389 3.65 -11.82 7.13
C ALA A 389 2.63 -12.01 6.00
N ILE A 390 3.01 -11.76 4.75
CA ILE A 390 2.13 -11.99 3.59
C ILE A 390 1.84 -13.49 3.43
N ARG A 391 2.83 -14.38 3.62
CA ARG A 391 2.61 -15.83 3.66
C ARG A 391 1.62 -16.24 4.75
N ARG A 392 1.72 -15.63 5.94
CA ARG A 392 0.76 -15.90 7.02
C ARG A 392 -0.65 -15.40 6.71
N LEU A 393 -0.77 -14.26 6.03
CA LEU A 393 -2.04 -13.74 5.52
C LEU A 393 -2.61 -14.65 4.42
N ALA A 394 -1.76 -15.17 3.54
CA ALA A 394 -2.15 -16.17 2.54
C ALA A 394 -2.76 -17.42 3.19
N VAL A 395 -2.17 -17.93 4.27
CA VAL A 395 -2.77 -19.03 5.04
C VAL A 395 -4.17 -18.65 5.54
N TRP A 396 -4.34 -17.43 6.08
CA TRP A 396 -5.68 -16.95 6.49
C TRP A 396 -6.68 -16.89 5.33
N VAL A 397 -6.25 -16.52 4.11
CA VAL A 397 -7.10 -16.55 2.91
C VAL A 397 -7.56 -17.97 2.59
N GLN A 398 -6.62 -18.93 2.60
CA GLN A 398 -6.88 -20.34 2.31
C GLN A 398 -7.67 -21.06 3.42
N GLU A 399 -7.64 -20.52 4.62
CA GLU A 399 -8.29 -21.12 5.78
C GLU A 399 -9.58 -20.39 6.15
N ASP A 400 -9.49 -19.28 6.87
CA ASP A 400 -10.63 -18.62 7.48
C ASP A 400 -11.56 -17.98 6.45
N PHE A 401 -11.00 -17.28 5.47
CA PHE A 401 -11.78 -16.62 4.42
C PHE A 401 -12.43 -17.64 3.49
N ARG A 402 -11.67 -18.67 3.10
CA ARG A 402 -12.17 -19.82 2.32
C ARG A 402 -13.30 -20.56 3.04
N ARG A 403 -13.12 -20.88 4.33
CA ARG A 403 -14.17 -21.51 5.15
C ARG A 403 -15.42 -20.65 5.25
N TRP A 404 -15.27 -19.32 5.33
CA TRP A 404 -16.41 -18.41 5.29
C TRP A 404 -17.18 -18.53 3.97
N TRP A 405 -16.49 -18.50 2.83
CA TRP A 405 -17.14 -18.63 1.52
C TRP A 405 -17.82 -19.99 1.32
N LEU A 406 -17.18 -21.09 1.72
CA LEU A 406 -17.78 -22.42 1.70
C LEU A 406 -19.12 -22.45 2.44
N ARG A 407 -19.12 -22.03 3.71
CA ARG A 407 -20.32 -22.01 4.54
C ARG A 407 -21.39 -21.10 3.93
N THR A 408 -21.01 -19.92 3.43
CA THR A 408 -21.95 -18.98 2.82
C THR A 408 -22.58 -19.54 1.54
N ALA A 409 -21.81 -20.27 0.73
CA ALA A 409 -22.30 -20.88 -0.50
C ALA A 409 -23.17 -22.13 -0.26
N GLU A 410 -23.12 -22.71 0.94
CA GLU A 410 -23.99 -23.82 1.38
C GLU A 410 -25.36 -23.34 1.91
N LEU A 411 -25.51 -22.05 2.19
CA LEU A 411 -26.77 -21.50 2.70
C LEU A 411 -27.86 -21.48 1.59
N PRO A 412 -29.15 -21.68 1.95
CA PRO A 412 -30.23 -21.80 0.99
C PRO A 412 -30.62 -20.47 0.33
N THR A 413 -30.87 -20.45 -0.97
CA THR A 413 -31.28 -19.23 -1.70
C THR A 413 -32.57 -18.63 -1.13
N SER A 414 -32.58 -17.31 -0.93
CA SER A 414 -33.73 -16.55 -0.45
C SER A 414 -34.83 -16.44 -1.53
N PRO A 415 -36.09 -16.88 -1.35
CA PRO A 415 -37.17 -16.78 -2.34
C PRO A 415 -37.51 -15.34 -2.74
N ASN A 416 -37.26 -14.35 -1.87
CA ASN A 416 -37.46 -12.93 -2.21
C ASN A 416 -36.41 -12.39 -3.20
N ALA A 417 -35.31 -13.12 -3.43
CA ALA A 417 -34.27 -12.74 -4.39
C ALA A 417 -34.78 -12.82 -5.86
N LEU A 418 -35.74 -13.70 -6.14
CA LEU A 418 -36.31 -13.92 -7.48
C LEU A 418 -37.31 -12.85 -7.92
N LEU A 419 -37.85 -12.05 -7.00
CA LEU A 419 -38.87 -11.02 -7.29
C LEU A 419 -38.27 -9.66 -7.70
N SER A 420 -36.93 -9.56 -7.83
CA SER A 420 -36.22 -8.31 -8.13
C SER A 420 -35.54 -8.28 -9.50
N ALA A 421 -35.75 -9.28 -10.35
CA ALA A 421 -35.32 -9.21 -11.74
C ALA A 421 -36.22 -8.21 -12.50
N PRO A 422 -35.65 -7.20 -13.20
CA PRO A 422 -36.44 -6.30 -14.02
C PRO A 422 -37.09 -7.12 -15.15
N SER A 423 -38.42 -7.13 -15.18
CA SER A 423 -39.20 -7.66 -16.30
C SER A 423 -38.73 -7.00 -17.59
N ALA A 424 -38.29 -7.82 -18.55
CA ALA A 424 -37.90 -7.37 -19.88
C ALA A 424 -39.06 -6.58 -20.52
N PRO A 425 -38.79 -5.45 -21.20
CA PRO A 425 -39.82 -4.74 -21.95
C PRO A 425 -40.23 -5.64 -23.12
N GLY A 426 -41.54 -5.89 -23.21
CA GLY A 426 -42.16 -6.73 -24.24
C GLY A 426 -42.30 -6.06 -25.59
#